data_AF-A0A645HWI5-F1
#
_entry.id   AF-A0A645HWI5-F1
#
_cell.length_a   1.000
_cell.length_b   1.000
_cell.length_c   1.000
_cell.angle_alpha   90.00
_cell.angle_beta   90.00
_cell.angle_gamma   90.00
#
_symmetry.space_group_name_H-M   'P 1'
#
loop_
_entity.id
_entity.type
_entity.pdbx_description
1 polymer ?
#
loop_
_entity_poly.entity_id
_entity_poly.type
_entity_poly.pdbx_seq_one_letter_code
_entity_poly.pdbx_strand_id
1 'polypeptide(L)'
;MFDVSNPKDVTEKHNLLLDEYWSEANYNHKAIVVSAERQLIAFPAEGKYLVFSYSKDTGFVQKAELTANSNYYNSRGLFIQNVFFVCNNQAITAYSMTNYQQLSTLTL
;
A
#
# COMPACT_ATOMS: atom_id res chain seq x y z
N MET A 1 6.55 -0.55 -12.92
CA MET A 1 6.73 0.88 -13.20
C MET A 1 7.22 1.03 -14.62
N PHE A 2 6.48 1.81 -15.40
CA PHE A 2 6.81 2.10 -16.79
C PHE A 2 7.68 3.35 -16.89
N ASP A 3 8.64 3.34 -17.80
CA ASP A 3 9.26 4.56 -18.32
C ASP A 3 8.32 5.16 -19.35
N VAL A 4 7.81 6.35 -19.04
CA VAL A 4 6.88 7.12 -19.88
C VAL A 4 7.52 8.42 -20.37
N SER A 5 8.85 8.53 -20.31
CA SER A 5 9.58 9.72 -20.79
C SER A 5 9.39 9.95 -22.30
N ASN A 6 9.20 8.87 -23.07
CA ASN A 6 8.77 8.92 -24.46
C ASN A 6 7.39 8.23 -24.61
N PRO A 7 6.30 8.98 -24.86
CA PRO A 7 4.95 8.39 -24.97
C PRO A 7 4.78 7.49 -26.20
N LYS A 8 5.69 7.53 -27.18
CA LYS A 8 5.69 6.63 -28.34
C LYS A 8 6.45 5.33 -28.09
N ASP A 9 7.19 5.24 -26.99
CA ASP A 9 8.04 4.09 -26.63
C ASP A 9 8.01 3.86 -25.12
N VAL A 10 6.85 3.40 -24.64
CA VAL A 10 6.66 3.07 -23.23
C VAL A 10 7.29 1.71 -22.96
N THR A 11 8.22 1.65 -22.00
CA THR A 11 8.90 0.41 -21.62
C THR A 11 8.68 0.08 -20.15
N GLU A 12 8.57 -1.20 -19.82
CA GLU A 12 8.53 -1.64 -18.42
C GLU A 12 9.96 -1.67 -17.85
N LYS A 13 10.24 -0.85 -16.84
CA LYS A 13 11.58 -0.79 -16.22
C LYS A 13 11.71 -1.68 -14.99
N HIS A 14 10.68 -1.66 -14.15
CA HIS A 14 10.66 -2.41 -12.89
C HIS A 14 9.34 -3.14 -12.76
N ASN A 15 9.38 -4.42 -12.44
CA ASN A 15 8.23 -5.18 -11.99
C ASN A 15 8.55 -5.84 -10.64
N LEU A 16 7.50 -6.24 -9.94
CA LEU A 16 7.61 -7.04 -8.74
C LEU A 16 6.44 -8.03 -8.78
N LEU A 17 6.77 -9.32 -8.80
CA LEU A 17 5.77 -10.38 -8.65
C LEU A 17 5.44 -10.51 -7.16
N LEU A 18 4.15 -10.52 -6.84
CA LEU A 18 3.66 -10.73 -5.48
C LEU A 18 3.13 -12.16 -5.36
N ASP A 19 3.42 -12.80 -4.23
CA ASP A 19 2.88 -14.13 -3.90
C ASP A 19 1.52 -13.99 -3.18
N GLU A 20 0.61 -13.25 -3.82
CA GLU A 20 -0.72 -12.94 -3.29
C GLU A 20 -1.72 -13.18 -4.42
N TYR A 21 -2.71 -14.04 -4.22
CA TYR A 21 -3.67 -14.41 -5.27
C TYR A 21 -4.77 -13.36 -5.46
N TRP A 22 -5.12 -12.58 -4.43
CA TRP A 22 -6.16 -11.55 -4.51
C TRP A 22 -5.81 -10.21 -3.87
N SER A 23 -6.25 -9.12 -4.52
CA SER A 23 -6.23 -7.76 -3.99
C SER A 23 -7.46 -6.96 -4.44
N GLU A 24 -8.05 -6.18 -3.53
CA GLU A 24 -9.09 -5.19 -3.84
C GLU A 24 -8.60 -4.16 -4.88
N ALA A 25 -7.29 -3.88 -4.91
CA ALA A 25 -6.68 -2.93 -5.84
C ALA A 25 -6.86 -3.33 -7.32
N ASN A 26 -7.09 -4.62 -7.60
CA ASN A 26 -7.37 -5.11 -8.96
C ASN A 26 -8.74 -4.66 -9.48
N TYR A 27 -9.67 -4.32 -8.58
CA TYR A 27 -11.06 -3.98 -8.92
C TYR A 27 -11.41 -2.54 -8.57
N ASN A 28 -10.70 -1.94 -7.61
CA ASN A 28 -10.98 -0.63 -7.08
C ASN A 28 -9.69 0.17 -6.88
N HIS A 29 -9.40 1.07 -7.82
CA HIS A 29 -8.22 1.95 -7.74
C HIS A 29 -8.19 2.82 -6.47
N LYS A 30 -9.32 3.06 -5.79
CA LYS A 30 -9.39 3.79 -4.53
C LYS A 30 -8.85 2.99 -3.33
N ALA A 31 -8.55 1.71 -3.50
CA ALA A 31 -7.93 0.89 -2.47
C ALA A 31 -6.41 1.11 -2.36
N ILE A 32 -5.81 1.79 -3.34
CA ILE A 32 -4.38 2.08 -3.41
C ILE A 32 -4.10 3.48 -2.86
N VAL A 33 -3.11 3.59 -1.99
CA VAL A 33 -2.49 4.85 -1.58
C VAL A 33 -1.17 5.03 -2.32
N VAL A 34 -0.99 6.18 -2.97
CA VAL A 34 0.27 6.54 -3.63
C VAL A 34 0.69 7.94 -3.20
N SER A 35 1.95 8.09 -2.78
CA SER A 35 2.58 9.40 -2.56
C SER A 35 4.05 9.34 -2.97
N ALA A 36 4.38 10.02 -4.07
CA ALA A 36 5.76 10.09 -4.54
C ALA A 36 6.68 10.84 -3.55
N GLU A 37 6.17 11.93 -2.95
CA GLU A 37 6.89 12.72 -1.93
C GLU A 37 7.28 11.85 -0.72
N ARG A 38 6.40 10.93 -0.31
CA ARG A 38 6.61 10.03 0.83
C ARG A 38 7.24 8.70 0.42
N GLN A 39 7.52 8.48 -0.87
CA GLN A 39 7.93 7.18 -1.42
C GLN A 39 7.00 6.05 -0.95
N LEU A 40 5.69 6.24 -1.09
CA LEU A 40 4.67 5.34 -0.57
C LEU A 40 3.81 4.78 -1.70
N ILE A 41 3.67 3.46 -1.74
CA ILE A 41 2.67 2.72 -2.48
C ILE A 41 2.11 1.68 -1.51
N ALA A 42 0.82 1.73 -1.21
CA ALA A 42 0.23 0.79 -0.25
C ALA A 42 -1.18 0.36 -0.66
N PHE A 43 -1.51 -0.91 -0.44
CA PHE A 43 -2.80 -1.48 -0.84
C PHE A 43 -3.08 -2.78 -0.08
N PRO A 44 -4.35 -3.19 0.07
CA PRO A 44 -4.70 -4.46 0.69
C PRO A 44 -4.44 -5.64 -0.25
N ALA A 45 -3.93 -6.75 0.28
CA ALA A 45 -3.78 -8.03 -0.42
C ALA A 45 -3.96 -9.17 0.61
N GLU A 46 -4.78 -10.18 0.30
CA GLU A 46 -5.02 -11.39 1.11
C GLU A 46 -4.90 -11.27 2.65
N GLY A 47 -5.79 -10.50 3.30
CA GLY A 47 -5.74 -10.36 4.77
C GLY A 47 -4.64 -9.45 5.31
N LYS A 48 -3.86 -8.84 4.42
CA LYS A 48 -2.76 -7.94 4.74
C LYS A 48 -2.98 -6.58 4.10
N TYR A 49 -2.25 -5.60 4.60
CA TYR A 49 -2.05 -4.32 3.93
C TYR A 49 -0.57 -4.17 3.61
N LEU A 50 -0.22 -4.26 2.33
CA LEU A 50 1.16 -4.19 1.89
C LEU A 50 1.60 -2.75 1.74
N VAL A 51 2.83 -2.45 2.15
CA VAL A 51 3.43 -1.13 2.03
C VAL A 51 4.77 -1.24 1.33
N PHE A 52 4.94 -0.48 0.27
CA PHE A 52 6.13 -0.42 -0.56
C PHE A 52 6.63 1.02 -0.69
N SER A 53 7.94 1.14 -0.91
CA SER A 53 8.55 2.33 -1.49
C SER A 53 8.97 2.06 -2.93
N TYR A 54 9.14 3.13 -3.69
CA TYR A 54 9.65 3.04 -5.06
C TYR A 54 10.69 4.13 -5.32
N SER A 55 11.80 3.75 -5.96
CA SER A 55 12.76 4.69 -6.56
C SER A 55 13.15 4.23 -7.96
N LYS A 56 13.68 5.15 -8.78
CA LYS A 56 14.20 4.80 -10.11
C LYS A 56 15.47 3.95 -10.04
N ASP A 57 16.21 3.99 -8.93
CA ASP A 57 17.48 3.29 -8.81
C ASP A 57 17.31 1.87 -8.26
N THR A 58 16.35 1.68 -7.34
CA THR A 58 16.15 0.42 -6.61
C THR A 58 14.86 -0.31 -6.96
N GLY A 59 13.97 0.30 -7.76
CA GLY A 59 12.65 -0.24 -8.03
C GLY A 59 11.77 -0.28 -6.77
N PHE A 60 10.90 -1.29 -6.68
CA PHE A 60 10.00 -1.51 -5.56
C PHE A 60 10.72 -2.17 -4.37
N VAL A 61 10.51 -1.64 -3.16
CA VAL A 61 11.04 -2.21 -1.92
C VAL A 61 9.90 -2.34 -0.93
N GLN A 62 9.65 -3.55 -0.44
CA GLN A 62 8.64 -3.77 0.61
C GLN A 62 9.12 -3.17 1.93
N LYS A 63 8.29 -2.32 2.52
CA LYS A 63 8.56 -1.61 3.78
C LYS A 63 7.86 -2.27 4.95
N ALA A 64 6.66 -2.79 4.74
CA ALA A 64 5.89 -3.48 5.75
C ALA A 64 4.80 -4.37 5.15
N GLU A 65 4.41 -5.36 5.95
CA GLU A 65 3.16 -6.09 5.83
C GLU A 65 2.36 -5.78 7.11
N LEU A 66 1.24 -5.08 6.99
CA LEU A 66 0.40 -4.73 8.11
C LEU A 66 -0.71 -5.77 8.25
N THR A 67 -0.98 -6.21 9.47
CA THR A 67 -2.11 -7.08 9.75
C THR A 67 -3.40 -6.31 9.54
N ALA A 68 -4.20 -6.69 8.53
CA ALA A 68 -5.60 -6.34 8.54
C ALA A 68 -6.32 -7.38 9.41
N ASN A 69 -7.27 -6.94 10.25
CA ASN A 69 -8.18 -7.85 10.93
C ASN A 69 -8.89 -8.78 9.92
N SER A 70 -9.58 -9.81 10.44
CA SER A 70 -10.14 -10.91 9.63
C SER A 70 -11.13 -10.47 8.52
N ASN A 71 -11.63 -9.23 8.54
CA ASN A 71 -12.48 -8.66 7.49
C ASN A 71 -11.74 -7.55 6.72
N TYR A 72 -10.75 -7.94 5.93
CA TYR A 72 -9.92 -7.06 5.12
C TYR A 72 -10.61 -6.56 3.84
N TYR A 73 -11.76 -7.12 3.48
CA TYR A 73 -12.58 -6.65 2.37
C TYR A 73 -12.93 -5.17 2.54
N ASN A 74 -12.80 -4.39 1.47
CA ASN A 74 -12.97 -2.93 1.49
C ASN A 74 -12.01 -2.14 2.39
N SER A 75 -10.88 -2.70 2.80
CA SER A 75 -9.86 -1.93 3.53
C SER A 75 -9.36 -0.73 2.70
N ARG A 76 -9.20 0.42 3.35
CA ARG A 76 -8.69 1.67 2.78
C ARG A 76 -7.52 2.16 3.60
N GLY A 77 -6.46 2.55 2.91
CA GLY A 77 -5.32 3.23 3.49
C GLY A 77 -5.50 4.73 3.42
N LEU A 78 -5.00 5.44 4.42
CA LEU A 78 -4.71 6.86 4.33
C LEU A 78 -3.58 7.19 5.30
N PHE A 79 -3.04 8.40 5.23
CA PHE A 79 -2.06 8.85 6.21
C PHE A 79 -2.29 10.31 6.57
N ILE A 80 -1.97 10.65 7.80
CA ILE A 80 -1.95 12.02 8.31
C ILE A 80 -0.62 12.19 9.06
N GLN A 81 0.16 13.19 8.66
CA GLN A 81 1.51 13.40 9.17
C GLN A 81 2.36 12.12 9.07
N ASN A 82 2.80 11.56 10.20
CA ASN A 82 3.64 10.36 10.28
C ASN A 82 2.86 9.12 10.76
N VAL A 83 1.54 9.11 10.58
CA VAL A 83 0.67 8.00 10.96
C VAL A 83 -0.07 7.49 9.74
N PHE A 84 0.07 6.19 9.47
CA PHE A 84 -0.68 5.47 8.44
C PHE A 84 -1.87 4.78 9.09
N PHE A 85 -3.04 4.86 8.46
CA PHE A 85 -4.26 4.25 8.94
C PHE A 85 -4.74 3.21 7.94
N VAL A 86 -5.12 2.05 8.46
CA VAL A 86 -5.90 1.05 7.73
C VAL A 86 -7.31 1.07 8.31
N CYS A 87 -8.28 1.41 7.48
CA CYS A 87 -9.69 1.54 7.85
C CYS A 87 -10.50 0.47 7.11
N ASN A 88 -11.40 -0.20 7.83
CA ASN A 88 -12.44 -1.04 7.24
C ASN A 88 -13.75 -0.92 8.03
N ASN A 89 -14.70 -1.80 7.73
CA ASN A 89 -16.02 -1.83 8.37
C ASN A 89 -16.00 -2.23 9.85
N GLN A 90 -14.87 -2.71 10.38
CA GLN A 90 -14.76 -3.17 11.76
C GLN A 90 -13.84 -2.31 12.61
N ALA A 91 -12.80 -1.73 12.02
CA ALA A 91 -11.80 -1.01 12.77
C ALA A 91 -11.07 0.06 11.96
N ILE A 92 -10.45 0.97 12.71
CA ILE A 92 -9.42 1.90 12.24
C ILE A 92 -8.15 1.56 13.02
N THR A 93 -7.14 1.05 12.35
CA THR A 93 -5.83 0.74 12.95
C THR A 93 -4.78 1.74 12.50
N ALA A 94 -4.11 2.37 13.46
CA ALA A 94 -3.05 3.34 13.24
C ALA A 94 -1.68 2.68 13.35
N TYR A 95 -0.77 3.08 12.46
CA TYR A 95 0.61 2.58 12.36
C TYR A 95 1.58 3.76 12.25
N SER A 96 2.72 3.65 12.93
CA SER A 96 3.83 4.60 12.78
C SER A 96 4.40 4.51 11.37
N MET A 97 4.57 5.61 10.64
CA MET A 97 5.24 5.55 9.32
C MET A 97 6.77 5.45 9.42
N THR A 98 7.35 5.60 10.62
CA THR A 98 8.79 5.43 10.82
C THR A 98 9.21 3.97 10.73
N ASN A 99 8.38 3.06 11.27
CA ASN A 99 8.73 1.64 11.41
C ASN A 99 7.52 0.69 11.23
N TYR A 100 6.36 1.22 10.85
CA TYR A 100 5.12 0.48 10.62
C TYR A 100 4.62 -0.34 11.81
N GLN A 101 5.07 -0.02 13.02
CA GLN A 101 4.51 -0.61 14.24
C GLN A 101 3.12 -0.04 14.52
N GLN A 102 2.20 -0.93 14.92
CA GLN A 102 0.86 -0.55 15.33
C GLN A 102 0.92 0.38 16.55
N LEU A 103 0.20 1.50 16.48
CA LEU A 103 0.08 2.49 17.54
C LEU A 103 -1.19 2.30 18.35
N SER A 104 -2.32 2.09 17.67
CA SER A 104 -3.64 1.93 18.30
C SER A 104 -4.64 1.34 17.32
N THR A 105 -5.74 0.81 17.85
CA THR A 105 -6.90 0.37 17.08
C THR A 105 -8.17 0.88 17.73
N LEU A 106 -9.05 1.49 16.92
CA LEU A 106 -10.43 1.78 17.29
C LEU A 106 -11.34 0.77 16.61
N THR A 107 -12.10 0.01 17.40
CA THR A 107 -13.15 -0.89 16.89
C THR A 107 -14.47 -0.11 16.75
N LEU A 108 -15.22 -0.38 15.68
CA LEU A 108 -16.48 0.27 15.31
C LEU A 108 -17.71 -0.53 15.75
#